data_AF-A0A8I1IVB9-F1
#
_entry.id   AF-A0A8I1IVB9-F1
#
_cell.length_a   1.000
_cell.length_b   1.000
_cell.length_c   1.000
_cell.angle_alpha   90.00
_cell.angle_beta   90.00
_cell.angle_gamma   90.00
#
_symmetry.space_group_name_H-M   'P 1'
#
loop_
_entity.id
_entity.type
_entity.pdbx_description
1 polymer ?
#
loop_
_entity_poly.entity_id
_entity_poly.type
_entity_poly.pdbx_seq_one_letter_code
_entity_poly.pdbx_strand_id
1 'polypeptide(L)'
;MTKISKEASNILQEIIDNENTPSHWKNKFDSLSYREDAILRGCFKELSDAHYISAKWADNYPYILHVLKDGYLYEEHMKEEEKMVMTQFERELSELLERTKHIKKPINAAAIGTDIAEYNRESEVWINDVEIFFNKYLKEHALASRMKTLLFHRSIDCYTQLVSCLKSVSNDKEFIDKINGVEKKIVSAYQAKTLPEYDVFLSHANADKQSIVDELNNSLEKLGIKIFYDKKSLEWGDKWKNRILEGTKKAEFAIIVISDNFFDREWTEKELNEFLNRQNRNGQKLILPIVHNITNEDLRKKYPSVAEIQALDSKNYTCDEIALLFARQLIRRLKAED
;
A
#
# COMPACT_ATOMS: atom_id res chain seq x y z
N MET A 1 16.38 -2.73 -13.05
CA MET A 1 15.85 -1.79 -14.07
C MET A 1 15.00 -0.71 -13.36
N THR A 2 14.75 0.47 -13.93
CA THR A 2 13.91 1.50 -13.27
C THR A 2 12.43 1.19 -13.51
N LYS A 3 11.70 0.72 -12.49
CA LYS A 3 10.28 0.38 -12.64
C LYS A 3 9.46 1.65 -12.90
N ILE A 4 8.58 1.60 -13.90
CA ILE A 4 7.68 2.69 -14.29
C ILE A 4 6.22 2.31 -14.03
N SER A 5 5.35 3.32 -14.01
CA SER A 5 3.90 3.17 -13.88
C SER A 5 3.30 2.34 -15.03
N LYS A 6 2.13 1.74 -14.78
CA LYS A 6 1.41 0.99 -15.82
C LYS A 6 0.99 1.89 -16.97
N GLU A 7 0.62 3.13 -16.64
CA GLU A 7 0.29 4.19 -17.58
C GLU A 7 1.49 4.51 -18.47
N ALA A 8 2.67 4.73 -17.90
CA ALA A 8 3.89 4.98 -18.68
C ALA A 8 4.31 3.77 -19.53
N SER A 9 4.16 2.55 -19.01
CA SER A 9 4.41 1.32 -19.78
C SER A 9 3.51 1.20 -21.01
N ASN A 10 2.22 1.53 -20.88
CA ASN A 10 1.30 1.52 -22.02
C ASN A 10 1.70 2.58 -23.06
N ILE A 11 2.12 3.77 -22.61
CA ILE A 11 2.61 4.82 -23.50
C ILE A 11 3.91 4.41 -24.19
N LEU A 12 4.84 3.74 -23.51
CA LEU A 12 6.05 3.21 -24.12
C LEU A 12 5.73 2.26 -25.28
N GLN A 13 4.79 1.34 -25.08
CA GLN A 13 4.35 0.43 -26.13
C GLN A 13 3.72 1.19 -27.30
N GLU A 14 2.86 2.17 -27.02
CA GLU A 14 2.25 3.00 -28.06
C GLU A 14 3.29 3.82 -28.84
N ILE A 15 4.37 4.28 -28.19
CA ILE A 15 5.49 4.94 -28.86
C ILE A 15 6.16 3.98 -29.83
N ILE A 16 6.50 2.76 -29.38
CA ILE A 16 7.12 1.72 -30.20
C ILE A 16 6.25 1.38 -31.42
N ASP A 17 4.95 1.20 -31.20
CA ASP A 17 3.99 0.84 -32.26
C ASP A 17 3.83 1.96 -33.31
N ASN A 18 4.15 3.21 -32.97
CA ASN A 18 3.95 4.40 -33.81
C ASN A 18 5.23 5.14 -34.16
N GLU A 19 6.41 4.53 -34.06
CA GLU A 19 7.71 5.17 -34.36
C GLU A 19 7.77 5.76 -35.77
N ASN A 20 7.08 5.12 -36.72
CA ASN A 20 7.05 5.52 -38.12
C ASN A 20 5.84 6.39 -38.49
N THR A 21 5.12 6.93 -37.50
CA THR A 21 3.90 7.74 -37.69
C THR A 21 4.09 9.15 -37.10
N PRO A 22 4.78 10.08 -37.79
CA PRO A 22 5.14 11.39 -37.24
C PRO A 22 3.95 12.26 -36.79
N SER A 23 2.77 12.06 -37.40
CA SER A 23 1.56 12.81 -37.07
C SER A 23 0.80 12.27 -35.85
N HIS A 24 1.12 11.06 -35.37
CA HIS A 24 0.38 10.39 -34.30
C HIS A 24 0.31 11.25 -33.04
N TRP A 25 1.46 11.66 -32.53
CA TRP A 25 1.54 12.41 -31.28
C TRP A 25 0.94 13.80 -31.40
N LYS A 26 1.14 14.49 -32.53
CA LYS A 26 0.50 15.79 -32.78
C LYS A 26 -1.03 15.67 -32.68
N ASN A 27 -1.62 14.76 -33.45
CA ASN A 27 -3.07 14.55 -33.46
C ASN A 27 -3.59 14.14 -32.08
N LYS A 28 -2.84 13.31 -31.35
CA LYS A 28 -3.20 12.89 -30.00
C LYS A 28 -3.23 14.08 -29.06
N PHE A 29 -2.14 14.84 -28.94
CA PHE A 29 -2.06 16.00 -28.05
C PHE A 29 -3.08 17.09 -28.37
N ASP A 30 -3.39 17.33 -29.65
CA ASP A 30 -4.40 18.31 -30.08
C ASP A 30 -5.84 17.94 -29.61
N SER A 31 -6.08 16.67 -29.29
CA SER A 31 -7.41 16.15 -28.92
C SER A 31 -7.64 15.95 -27.42
N LEU A 32 -6.61 16.16 -26.58
CA LEU A 32 -6.68 15.84 -25.14
C LEU A 32 -7.38 16.92 -24.32
N SER A 33 -8.08 16.50 -23.27
CA SER A 33 -8.45 17.40 -22.18
C SER A 33 -7.21 17.79 -21.36
N TYR A 34 -7.31 18.89 -20.60
CA TYR A 34 -6.22 19.35 -19.72
C TYR A 34 -5.71 18.26 -18.76
N ARG A 35 -6.62 17.43 -18.22
CA ARG A 35 -6.27 16.36 -17.30
C ARG A 35 -5.52 15.22 -18.00
N GLU A 36 -5.95 14.85 -19.20
CA GLU A 36 -5.32 13.78 -19.98
C GLU A 36 -3.95 14.21 -20.52
N ASP A 37 -3.82 15.48 -20.93
CA ASP A 37 -2.54 16.09 -21.31
C ASP A 37 -1.54 16.04 -20.15
N ALA A 38 -1.94 16.45 -18.95
CA ALA A 38 -1.07 16.42 -17.77
C ALA A 38 -0.60 15.00 -17.43
N ILE A 39 -1.50 14.01 -17.50
CA ILE A 39 -1.16 12.59 -17.28
C ILE A 39 -0.18 12.11 -18.34
N LEU A 40 -0.47 12.38 -19.62
CA LEU A 40 0.36 11.92 -20.73
C LEU A 40 1.77 12.53 -20.66
N ARG A 41 1.89 13.83 -20.38
CA ARG A 41 3.20 14.49 -20.16
C ARG A 41 3.94 13.89 -18.97
N GLY A 42 3.23 13.54 -17.90
CA GLY A 42 3.77 12.80 -16.77
C GLY A 42 4.41 11.48 -17.19
N CYS A 43 3.71 10.68 -18.01
CA CYS A 43 4.24 9.43 -18.56
C CYS A 43 5.50 9.67 -19.42
N PHE A 44 5.50 10.65 -20.32
CA PHE A 44 6.70 10.95 -21.12
C PHE A 44 7.90 11.39 -20.28
N LYS A 45 7.65 12.19 -19.23
CA LYS A 45 8.69 12.59 -18.28
C LYS A 45 9.26 11.36 -17.56
N GLU A 46 8.38 10.50 -17.03
CA GLU A 46 8.77 9.28 -16.35
C GLU A 46 9.61 8.35 -17.25
N LEU A 47 9.18 8.14 -18.51
CA LEU A 47 9.93 7.34 -19.49
C LEU A 47 11.30 7.96 -19.83
N SER A 48 11.39 9.28 -19.89
CA SER A 48 12.64 10.00 -20.16
C SER A 48 13.60 9.92 -18.96
N ASP A 49 13.10 10.15 -17.75
CA ASP A 49 13.86 10.06 -16.50
C ASP A 49 14.36 8.61 -16.28
N ALA A 50 13.57 7.61 -16.68
CA ALA A 50 13.95 6.20 -16.67
C ALA A 50 14.90 5.78 -17.82
N HIS A 51 15.27 6.70 -18.72
CA HIS A 51 16.16 6.45 -19.86
C HIS A 51 15.61 5.41 -20.86
N TYR A 52 14.29 5.29 -20.98
CA TYR A 52 13.65 4.44 -22.00
C TYR A 52 13.41 5.16 -23.32
N ILE A 53 13.23 6.48 -23.26
CA ILE A 53 13.06 7.31 -24.44
C ILE A 53 13.94 8.56 -24.35
N SER A 54 14.18 9.18 -25.50
CA SER A 54 14.66 10.54 -25.62
C SER A 54 13.62 11.36 -26.35
N ALA A 55 13.05 12.37 -25.67
CA ALA A 55 12.00 13.23 -26.21
C ALA A 55 12.42 14.71 -26.21
N LYS A 56 12.28 15.40 -27.34
CA LYS A 56 12.36 16.87 -27.44
C LYS A 56 11.01 17.42 -27.86
N TRP A 57 10.60 18.48 -27.18
CA TRP A 57 9.27 19.07 -27.30
C TRP A 57 9.31 20.36 -28.12
N ALA A 58 8.30 20.55 -28.96
CA ALA A 58 8.01 21.80 -29.66
C ALA A 58 6.49 21.89 -29.89
N ASP A 59 5.94 23.09 -29.96
CA ASP A 59 4.52 23.33 -30.25
C ASP A 59 3.54 22.48 -29.40
N ASN A 60 3.89 22.27 -28.12
CA ASN A 60 3.16 21.48 -27.14
C ASN A 60 3.10 19.95 -27.38
N TYR A 61 3.85 19.37 -28.31
CA TYR A 61 3.93 17.92 -28.51
C TYR A 61 5.40 17.43 -28.67
N PRO A 62 5.69 16.12 -28.55
CA PRO A 62 7.05 15.60 -28.74
C PRO A 62 7.38 15.58 -30.24
N TYR A 63 8.32 16.42 -30.66
CA TYR A 63 8.73 16.58 -32.06
C TYR A 63 9.87 15.63 -32.44
N ILE A 64 10.81 15.39 -31.53
CA ILE A 64 11.85 14.37 -31.69
C ILE A 64 11.63 13.34 -30.60
N LEU A 65 11.36 12.09 -30.99
CA LEU A 65 11.07 11.01 -30.07
C LEU A 65 11.82 9.76 -30.52
N HIS A 66 12.70 9.25 -29.67
CA HIS A 66 13.47 8.04 -29.92
C HIS A 66 13.30 7.07 -28.77
N VAL A 67 13.02 5.80 -29.06
CA VAL A 67 13.11 4.73 -28.07
C VAL A 67 14.57 4.33 -27.92
N LEU A 68 15.05 4.28 -26.67
CA LEU A 68 16.40 3.87 -26.33
C LEU A 68 16.47 2.35 -26.16
N LYS A 69 17.68 1.78 -26.16
CA LYS A 69 17.89 0.33 -26.06
C LYS A 69 17.05 -0.32 -24.95
N ASP A 70 17.06 0.27 -23.75
CA ASP A 70 16.37 -0.27 -22.60
C ASP A 70 14.84 -0.15 -22.72
N GLY A 71 14.34 0.79 -23.54
CA GLY A 71 12.91 0.91 -23.87
C GLY A 71 12.41 -0.26 -24.71
N TYR A 72 13.17 -0.70 -25.72
CA TYR A 72 12.83 -1.89 -26.51
C TYR A 72 12.88 -3.18 -25.70
N LEU A 73 13.81 -3.27 -24.74
CA LEU A 73 13.98 -4.44 -23.88
C LEU A 73 13.07 -4.44 -22.65
N TYR A 74 12.28 -3.39 -22.44
CA TYR A 74 11.50 -3.20 -21.21
C TYR A 74 10.55 -4.37 -20.93
N GLU A 75 9.81 -4.85 -21.94
CA GLU A 75 8.91 -5.99 -21.76
C GLU A 75 9.65 -7.29 -21.45
N GLU A 76 10.78 -7.52 -22.10
CA GLU A 76 11.59 -8.73 -21.90
C GLU A 76 12.15 -8.75 -20.48
N HIS A 77 12.72 -7.63 -20.03
CA HIS A 77 13.21 -7.46 -18.67
C HIS A 77 12.09 -7.57 -17.63
N MET A 78 10.90 -7.03 -17.90
CA MET A 78 9.75 -7.18 -17.00
C MET A 78 9.31 -8.64 -16.89
N LYS A 79 9.24 -9.38 -18.00
CA LYS A 79 8.93 -10.81 -18.00
C LYS A 79 10.01 -11.63 -17.28
N GLU A 80 11.28 -11.25 -17.39
CA GLU A 80 12.39 -11.87 -16.68
C GLU A 80 12.36 -11.56 -15.17
N GLU A 81 12.15 -10.31 -14.78
CA GLU A 81 11.98 -9.91 -13.37
C GLU A 81 10.75 -10.59 -12.76
N GLU A 82 9.62 -10.66 -13.46
CA GLU A 82 8.43 -11.42 -13.02
C GLU A 82 8.78 -12.89 -12.79
N LYS A 83 9.49 -13.54 -13.72
CA LYS A 83 9.96 -14.93 -13.54
C LYS A 83 10.93 -15.09 -12.37
N MET A 84 11.78 -14.09 -12.09
CA MET A 84 12.71 -14.13 -10.95
C MET A 84 11.99 -13.97 -9.60
N VAL A 85 10.87 -13.24 -9.58
CA VAL A 85 10.09 -12.96 -8.36
C VAL A 85 9.02 -14.03 -8.09
N MET A 86 8.56 -14.73 -9.13
CA MET A 86 7.58 -15.81 -8.98
C MET A 86 8.06 -16.91 -8.03
N THR A 87 7.16 -17.35 -7.17
CA THR A 87 7.43 -18.51 -6.32
C THR A 87 7.48 -19.80 -7.13
N GLN A 88 7.96 -20.87 -6.51
CA GLN A 88 7.99 -22.19 -7.15
C GLN A 88 6.60 -22.64 -7.62
N PHE A 89 5.54 -22.31 -6.86
CA PHE A 89 4.16 -22.60 -7.23
C PHE A 89 3.76 -21.88 -8.52
N GLU A 90 3.99 -20.56 -8.57
CA GLU A 90 3.59 -19.72 -9.70
C GLU A 90 4.35 -20.09 -10.98
N ARG A 91 5.63 -20.43 -10.86
CA ARG A 91 6.44 -20.92 -11.98
C ARG A 91 5.91 -22.22 -12.55
N GLU A 92 5.68 -23.23 -11.71
CA GLU A 92 5.16 -24.53 -12.16
C GLU A 92 3.75 -24.40 -12.78
N LEU A 93 2.89 -23.56 -12.19
CA LEU A 93 1.56 -23.28 -12.76
C LEU A 93 1.65 -22.60 -14.13
N SER A 94 2.54 -21.61 -14.26
CA SER A 94 2.74 -20.86 -15.50
C SER A 94 3.30 -21.75 -16.60
N GLU A 95 4.24 -22.64 -16.27
CA GLU A 95 4.81 -23.61 -17.21
C GLU A 95 3.74 -24.59 -17.73
N LEU A 96 2.88 -25.11 -16.84
CA LEU A 96 1.76 -25.97 -17.22
C LEU A 96 0.81 -25.24 -18.17
N LEU A 97 0.47 -23.98 -17.89
CA LEU A 97 -0.41 -23.18 -18.75
C LEU A 97 0.23 -22.83 -20.09
N GLU A 98 1.53 -22.53 -20.12
CA GLU A 98 2.25 -22.17 -21.35
C GLU A 98 2.28 -23.34 -22.34
N ARG A 99 2.54 -24.56 -21.85
CA ARG A 99 2.51 -25.79 -22.67
C ARG A 99 1.18 -25.99 -23.40
N THR A 100 0.07 -25.50 -22.84
CA THR A 100 -1.26 -25.63 -23.48
C THR A 100 -1.39 -24.89 -24.80
N LYS A 101 -0.53 -23.90 -25.07
CA LYS A 101 -0.54 -23.16 -26.34
C LYS A 101 -0.04 -24.00 -27.52
N HIS A 102 0.76 -25.02 -27.24
CA HIS A 102 1.39 -25.86 -28.25
C HIS A 102 0.82 -27.29 -28.29
N ILE A 103 0.22 -27.75 -27.20
CA ILE A 103 -0.42 -29.07 -27.13
C ILE A 103 -1.73 -29.06 -27.93
N LYS A 104 -1.89 -30.05 -28.81
CA LYS A 104 -3.14 -30.26 -29.55
C LYS A 104 -4.22 -30.80 -28.61
N LYS A 105 -5.46 -30.36 -28.82
CA LYS A 105 -6.62 -30.89 -28.07
C LYS A 105 -6.77 -32.39 -28.38
N PRO A 106 -6.99 -33.23 -27.36
CA PRO A 106 -7.12 -34.66 -27.56
C PRO A 106 -8.37 -35.00 -28.38
N ILE A 107 -8.28 -36.07 -29.16
CA ILE A 107 -9.35 -36.58 -30.03
C ILE A 107 -9.68 -38.03 -29.69
N ASN A 108 -10.92 -38.44 -29.93
CA ASN A 108 -11.38 -39.83 -29.81
C ASN A 108 -11.77 -40.46 -31.15
N ALA A 109 -11.70 -39.70 -32.24
CA ALA A 109 -11.97 -40.15 -33.59
C ALA A 109 -11.02 -39.44 -34.56
N ALA A 110 -10.51 -40.17 -35.55
CA ALA A 110 -9.58 -39.68 -36.55
C ALA A 110 -9.77 -40.41 -37.89
N ALA A 111 -9.21 -39.86 -38.97
CA ALA A 111 -9.22 -40.50 -40.28
C ALA A 111 -8.39 -41.80 -40.26
N ILE A 112 -8.72 -42.73 -41.16
CA ILE A 112 -8.04 -44.02 -41.33
C ILE A 112 -6.53 -43.77 -41.51
N GLY A 113 -5.70 -44.44 -40.71
CA GLY A 113 -4.23 -44.29 -40.73
C GLY A 113 -3.67 -43.32 -39.67
N THR A 114 -4.51 -42.64 -38.88
CA THR A 114 -4.06 -41.83 -37.75
C THR A 114 -3.98 -42.67 -36.48
N ASP A 115 -2.81 -42.71 -35.84
CA ASP A 115 -2.67 -43.27 -34.49
C ASP A 115 -3.14 -42.24 -33.45
N ILE A 116 -4.31 -42.50 -32.86
CA ILE A 116 -4.92 -41.65 -31.84
C ILE A 116 -4.08 -41.62 -30.56
N ALA A 117 -3.45 -42.73 -30.19
CA ALA A 117 -2.64 -42.81 -28.98
C ALA A 117 -1.36 -41.99 -29.13
N GLU A 118 -0.73 -42.03 -30.31
CA GLU A 118 0.40 -41.17 -30.63
C GLU A 118 -0.02 -39.69 -30.69
N TYR A 119 -1.15 -39.38 -31.33
CA TYR A 119 -1.67 -38.01 -31.41
C TYR A 119 -1.96 -37.41 -30.02
N ASN A 120 -2.57 -38.17 -29.10
CA ASN A 120 -2.95 -37.70 -27.77
C ASN A 120 -1.79 -37.73 -26.74
N ARG A 121 -0.62 -38.30 -27.10
CA ARG A 121 0.49 -38.57 -26.18
C ARG A 121 0.92 -37.33 -25.37
N GLU A 122 1.06 -36.18 -26.03
CA GLU A 122 1.47 -34.94 -25.36
C GLU A 122 0.44 -34.45 -24.34
N SER A 123 -0.85 -34.56 -24.67
CA SER A 123 -1.93 -34.19 -23.74
C SER A 123 -1.99 -35.13 -22.54
N GLU A 124 -1.74 -36.43 -22.72
CA GLU A 124 -1.69 -37.39 -21.60
C GLU A 124 -0.51 -37.14 -20.66
N VAL A 125 0.68 -36.87 -21.22
CA VAL A 125 1.85 -36.47 -20.43
C VAL A 125 1.54 -35.21 -19.63
N TRP A 126 0.91 -34.22 -20.26
CA TRP A 126 0.50 -33.00 -19.57
C TRP A 126 -0.51 -33.26 -18.44
N ILE A 127 -1.52 -34.13 -18.64
CA ILE A 127 -2.47 -34.48 -17.58
C ILE A 127 -1.75 -35.13 -16.38
N ASN A 128 -0.75 -35.97 -16.61
CA ASN A 128 0.06 -36.56 -15.53
C ASN A 128 0.83 -35.49 -14.74
N ASP A 129 1.41 -34.50 -15.43
CA ASP A 129 2.12 -33.41 -14.77
C ASP A 129 1.15 -32.53 -13.96
N VAL A 130 -0.07 -32.32 -14.45
CA VAL A 130 -1.14 -31.66 -13.69
C VAL A 130 -1.52 -32.47 -12.45
N GLU A 131 -1.54 -33.80 -12.52
CA GLU A 131 -1.79 -34.66 -11.36
C GLU A 131 -0.71 -34.50 -10.28
N ILE A 132 0.57 -34.43 -10.70
CA ILE A 132 1.69 -34.17 -9.79
C ILE A 132 1.54 -32.79 -9.14
N PHE A 133 1.29 -31.75 -9.94
CA PHE A 133 1.09 -30.38 -9.46
C PHE A 133 -0.10 -30.28 -8.50
N PHE A 134 -1.23 -30.91 -8.86
CA PHE A 134 -2.42 -30.98 -8.01
C PHE A 134 -2.09 -31.58 -6.66
N ASN A 135 -1.38 -32.70 -6.64
CA ASN A 135 -1.04 -33.40 -5.40
C ASN A 135 -0.09 -32.61 -4.51
N LYS A 136 0.77 -31.80 -5.12
CA LYS A 136 1.76 -30.96 -4.45
C LYS A 136 1.14 -29.71 -3.85
N TYR A 137 0.18 -29.08 -4.54
CA TYR A 137 -0.28 -27.73 -4.16
C TYR A 137 -1.79 -27.54 -4.04
N LEU A 138 -2.60 -28.21 -4.86
CA LEU A 138 -4.01 -27.82 -5.04
C LEU A 138 -5.01 -28.59 -4.17
N LYS A 139 -4.56 -29.47 -3.28
CA LYS A 139 -5.45 -30.27 -2.42
C LYS A 139 -6.39 -29.41 -1.55
N GLU A 140 -5.93 -28.23 -1.14
CA GLU A 140 -6.68 -27.29 -0.30
C GLU A 140 -7.37 -26.18 -1.10
N HIS A 141 -7.34 -26.23 -2.44
CA HIS A 141 -7.99 -25.24 -3.30
C HIS A 141 -9.50 -25.50 -3.40
N ALA A 142 -10.31 -24.47 -3.63
CA ALA A 142 -11.77 -24.61 -3.76
C ALA A 142 -12.19 -25.57 -4.90
N LEU A 143 -11.38 -25.66 -5.96
CA LEU A 143 -11.61 -26.59 -7.09
C LEU A 143 -11.05 -28.00 -6.88
N ALA A 144 -10.48 -28.31 -5.71
CA ALA A 144 -9.74 -29.55 -5.50
C ALA A 144 -10.58 -30.81 -5.76
N SER A 145 -11.81 -30.83 -5.24
CA SER A 145 -12.73 -31.95 -5.44
C SER A 145 -13.02 -32.21 -6.92
N ARG A 146 -13.31 -31.15 -7.68
CA ARG A 146 -13.56 -31.24 -9.12
C ARG A 146 -12.34 -31.74 -9.89
N MET A 147 -11.17 -31.17 -9.62
CA MET A 147 -9.92 -31.56 -10.29
C MET A 147 -9.58 -33.02 -9.99
N LYS A 148 -9.75 -33.48 -8.75
CA LYS A 148 -9.56 -34.87 -8.37
C LYS A 148 -10.45 -35.82 -9.16
N THR A 149 -11.73 -35.48 -9.34
CA THR A 149 -12.67 -36.27 -10.16
C THR A 149 -12.23 -36.33 -11.62
N LEU A 150 -11.81 -35.21 -12.20
CA LEU A 150 -11.31 -35.15 -13.59
C LEU A 150 -10.07 -36.03 -13.79
N LEU A 151 -9.10 -35.91 -12.89
CA LEU A 151 -7.84 -36.68 -12.93
C LEU A 151 -8.08 -38.19 -12.75
N PHE A 152 -9.07 -38.57 -11.95
CA PHE A 152 -9.44 -39.97 -11.74
C PHE A 152 -10.13 -40.59 -12.96
N HIS A 153 -11.12 -39.89 -13.54
CA HIS A 153 -11.92 -40.46 -14.64
C HIS A 153 -11.31 -40.31 -16.03
N ARG A 154 -10.44 -39.31 -16.24
CA ARG A 154 -9.77 -39.03 -17.52
C ARG A 154 -10.72 -39.09 -18.73
N SER A 155 -11.86 -38.40 -18.62
CA SER A 155 -12.80 -38.25 -19.72
C SER A 155 -12.17 -37.51 -20.90
N ILE A 156 -12.76 -37.61 -22.10
CA ILE A 156 -12.23 -36.98 -23.33
C ILE A 156 -12.03 -35.46 -23.21
N ASP A 157 -12.88 -34.82 -22.41
CA ASP A 157 -12.83 -33.38 -22.14
C ASP A 157 -11.97 -33.01 -20.93
N CYS A 158 -11.36 -34.01 -20.26
CA CYS A 158 -10.54 -33.83 -19.06
C CYS A 158 -9.44 -32.79 -19.28
N TYR A 159 -8.71 -32.88 -20.40
CA TYR A 159 -7.71 -31.89 -20.79
C TYR A 159 -8.29 -30.47 -20.78
N THR A 160 -9.39 -30.25 -21.49
CA THR A 160 -10.01 -28.92 -21.62
C THR A 160 -10.52 -28.40 -20.26
N GLN A 161 -11.11 -29.28 -19.45
CA GLN A 161 -11.61 -28.92 -18.13
C GLN A 161 -10.47 -28.59 -17.16
N LEU A 162 -9.38 -29.35 -17.17
CA LEU A 162 -8.20 -29.08 -16.35
C LEU A 162 -7.52 -27.76 -16.75
N VAL A 163 -7.40 -27.46 -18.05
CA VAL A 163 -6.92 -26.15 -18.51
C VAL A 163 -7.79 -25.03 -17.96
N SER A 164 -9.11 -25.19 -17.98
CA SER A 164 -10.02 -24.19 -17.39
C SER A 164 -9.82 -24.05 -15.88
N CYS A 165 -9.66 -25.15 -15.14
CA CYS A 165 -9.42 -25.13 -13.70
C CYS A 165 -8.10 -24.41 -13.37
N LEU A 166 -7.00 -24.72 -14.07
CA LEU A 166 -5.71 -24.09 -13.85
C LEU A 166 -5.73 -22.59 -14.19
N LYS A 167 -6.47 -22.17 -15.23
CA LYS A 167 -6.71 -20.75 -15.51
C LYS A 167 -7.51 -20.05 -14.40
N SER A 168 -8.46 -20.73 -13.77
CA SER A 168 -9.14 -20.17 -12.60
C SER A 168 -8.21 -20.07 -11.40
N VAL A 169 -7.40 -21.10 -11.14
CA VAL A 169 -6.39 -21.10 -10.07
C VAL A 169 -5.39 -19.95 -10.26
N SER A 170 -4.90 -19.71 -11.48
CA SER A 170 -3.95 -18.62 -11.75
C SER A 170 -4.53 -17.23 -11.49
N ASN A 171 -5.85 -17.09 -11.42
CA ASN A 171 -6.54 -15.84 -11.11
C ASN A 171 -6.96 -15.73 -9.63
N ASP A 172 -6.83 -16.81 -8.84
CA ASP A 172 -7.15 -16.82 -7.42
C ASP A 172 -5.98 -16.29 -6.59
N LYS A 173 -5.91 -14.96 -6.49
CA LYS A 173 -4.85 -14.26 -5.74
C LYS A 173 -4.83 -14.64 -4.27
N GLU A 174 -5.99 -14.86 -3.65
CA GLU A 174 -6.03 -15.16 -2.21
C GLU A 174 -5.42 -16.52 -1.90
N PHE A 175 -5.70 -17.51 -2.77
CA PHE A 175 -5.07 -18.81 -2.67
C PHE A 175 -3.57 -18.75 -2.95
N ILE A 176 -3.16 -18.02 -3.98
CA ILE A 176 -1.73 -17.83 -4.33
C ILE A 176 -0.98 -17.19 -3.15
N ASP A 177 -1.51 -16.11 -2.58
CA ASP A 177 -0.95 -15.43 -1.41
C ASP A 177 -0.79 -16.39 -0.24
N LYS A 178 -1.82 -17.22 0.02
CA LYS A 178 -1.80 -18.24 1.08
C LYS A 178 -0.70 -19.29 0.84
N ILE A 179 -0.57 -19.82 -0.38
CA ILE A 179 0.50 -20.78 -0.72
C ILE A 179 1.88 -20.16 -0.60
N ASN A 180 2.01 -18.89 -0.98
CA ASN A 180 3.25 -18.14 -0.91
C ASN A 180 3.60 -17.71 0.52
N GLY A 181 2.76 -18.01 1.52
CA GLY A 181 2.99 -17.62 2.92
C GLY A 181 2.89 -16.11 3.14
N VAL A 182 2.19 -15.39 2.26
CA VAL A 182 1.95 -13.96 2.40
C VAL A 182 0.95 -13.77 3.54
N GLU A 183 1.44 -13.34 4.69
CA GLU A 183 0.57 -12.85 5.76
C GLU A 183 -0.09 -11.55 5.30
N LYS A 184 -1.40 -11.58 5.07
CA LYS A 184 -2.20 -10.36 4.93
C LYS A 184 -2.13 -9.59 6.25
N LYS A 185 -1.12 -8.72 6.40
CA LYS A 185 -1.24 -7.60 7.33
C LYS A 185 -2.39 -6.77 6.81
N ILE A 186 -3.47 -6.70 7.60
CA ILE A 186 -4.50 -5.69 7.42
C ILE A 186 -3.82 -4.36 7.69
N VAL A 187 -3.20 -3.80 6.67
CA VAL A 187 -2.88 -2.39 6.63
C VAL A 187 -4.19 -1.73 6.25
N SER A 188 -4.65 -0.77 7.04
CA SER A 188 -5.88 -0.02 6.70
C SER A 188 -5.77 0.44 5.26
N ALA A 189 -6.84 0.25 4.48
CA ALA A 189 -6.91 0.73 3.11
C ALA A 189 -6.30 2.12 3.02
N TYR A 190 -5.50 2.37 1.98
CA TYR A 190 -4.89 3.66 1.70
C TYR A 190 -6.00 4.71 1.63
N GLN A 191 -6.28 5.33 2.77
CA GLN A 191 -7.03 6.57 2.80
C GLN A 191 -6.06 7.55 2.17
N ALA A 192 -6.44 8.11 1.01
CA ALA A 192 -5.84 9.36 0.58
C ALA A 192 -5.73 10.21 1.84
N LYS A 193 -4.52 10.71 2.16
CA LYS A 193 -4.26 11.46 3.38
C LYS A 193 -5.15 12.70 3.31
N THR A 194 -6.41 12.58 3.74
CA THR A 194 -7.32 13.69 3.86
C THR A 194 -6.63 14.58 4.86
N LEU A 195 -6.35 15.82 4.46
CA LEU A 195 -5.82 16.84 5.37
C LEU A 195 -6.62 16.72 6.67
N PRO A 196 -5.95 16.51 7.81
CA PRO A 196 -6.63 16.38 9.08
C PRO A 196 -7.59 17.54 9.28
N GLU A 197 -8.76 17.26 9.84
CA GLU A 197 -9.77 18.29 10.10
C GLU A 197 -9.23 19.35 11.08
N TYR A 198 -8.31 18.92 11.95
CA TYR A 198 -7.66 19.74 12.97
C TYR A 198 -6.13 19.62 12.89
N ASP A 199 -5.43 20.66 13.29
CA ASP A 199 -3.97 20.67 13.38
C ASP A 199 -3.49 19.89 14.61
N VAL A 200 -4.22 19.99 15.73
CA VAL A 200 -3.83 19.37 17.00
C VAL A 200 -5.02 18.90 17.82
N PHE A 201 -4.90 17.73 18.43
CA PHE A 201 -5.79 17.25 19.48
C PHE A 201 -5.18 17.52 20.86
N LEU A 202 -5.95 18.16 21.76
CA LEU A 202 -5.48 18.49 23.11
C LEU A 202 -6.08 17.55 24.17
N SER A 203 -5.31 16.52 24.54
CA SER A 203 -5.70 15.49 25.50
C SER A 203 -5.29 15.86 26.93
N HIS A 204 -6.25 15.87 27.86
CA HIS A 204 -6.04 16.29 29.26
C HIS A 204 -7.02 15.61 30.22
N ALA A 205 -6.81 15.73 31.53
CA ALA A 205 -7.83 15.43 32.53
C ALA A 205 -8.72 16.64 32.79
N ASN A 206 -10.02 16.42 33.01
CA ASN A 206 -10.97 17.50 33.29
C ASN A 206 -10.50 18.35 34.49
N ALA A 207 -9.85 17.73 35.47
CA ALA A 207 -9.29 18.42 36.63
C ALA A 207 -8.13 19.38 36.28
N ASP A 208 -7.42 19.15 35.16
CA ASP A 208 -6.33 20.02 34.67
C ASP A 208 -6.84 21.16 33.79
N LYS A 209 -8.14 21.19 33.49
CA LYS A 209 -8.73 22.12 32.52
C LYS A 209 -8.43 23.58 32.88
N GLN A 210 -8.69 23.93 34.14
CA GLN A 210 -8.50 25.28 34.66
C GLN A 210 -7.03 25.62 34.93
N SER A 211 -6.17 24.63 35.17
CA SER A 211 -4.79 24.88 35.59
C SER A 211 -3.82 25.13 34.43
N ILE A 212 -4.09 24.59 33.24
CA ILE A 212 -3.22 24.74 32.06
C ILE A 212 -3.97 24.72 30.74
N VAL A 213 -5.00 23.87 30.61
CA VAL A 213 -5.55 23.53 29.30
C VAL A 213 -6.30 24.68 28.67
N ASP A 214 -7.14 25.40 29.43
CA ASP A 214 -7.92 26.52 28.89
C ASP A 214 -6.99 27.66 28.42
N GLU A 215 -5.93 27.95 29.16
CA GLU A 215 -4.93 28.95 28.75
C GLU A 215 -4.15 28.50 27.51
N LEU A 216 -3.67 27.25 27.49
CA LEU A 216 -2.98 26.68 26.33
C LEU A 216 -3.87 26.65 25.08
N ASN A 217 -5.15 26.30 25.23
CA ASN A 217 -6.12 26.33 24.13
C ASN A 217 -6.25 27.75 23.57
N ASN A 218 -6.40 28.75 24.44
CA ASN A 218 -6.48 30.15 24.01
C ASN A 218 -5.20 30.61 23.29
N SER A 219 -4.03 30.23 23.78
CA SER A 219 -2.74 30.55 23.14
C SER A 219 -2.60 29.92 21.76
N LEU A 220 -3.01 28.66 21.59
CA LEU A 220 -3.02 27.97 20.30
C LEU A 220 -4.05 28.60 19.32
N GLU A 221 -5.26 28.92 19.79
CA GLU A 221 -6.30 29.58 18.97
C GLU A 221 -5.86 30.95 18.47
N LYS A 222 -5.16 31.75 19.30
CA LYS A 222 -4.58 33.04 18.89
C LYS A 222 -3.60 32.93 17.72
N LEU A 223 -2.93 31.79 17.57
CA LEU A 223 -2.02 31.50 16.47
C LEU A 223 -2.74 30.94 15.23
N GLY A 224 -4.06 30.82 15.25
CA GLY A 224 -4.87 30.30 14.14
C GLY A 224 -4.82 28.78 13.99
N ILE A 225 -4.35 28.06 15.01
CA ILE A 225 -4.26 26.59 15.02
C ILE A 225 -5.66 26.01 15.22
N LYS A 226 -6.07 25.08 14.36
CA LYS A 226 -7.33 24.35 14.48
C LYS A 226 -7.17 23.24 15.52
N ILE A 227 -7.87 23.39 16.64
CA ILE A 227 -7.75 22.46 17.76
C ILE A 227 -8.98 21.55 17.79
N PHE A 228 -8.74 20.24 17.84
CA PHE A 228 -9.77 19.30 18.23
C PHE A 228 -9.84 19.32 19.77
N TYR A 229 -10.83 20.04 20.27
CA TYR A 229 -11.11 20.20 21.69
C TYR A 229 -12.45 19.55 22.03
N ASP A 230 -12.44 18.54 22.90
CA ASP A 230 -13.69 17.97 23.36
C ASP A 230 -14.34 18.91 24.39
N LYS A 231 -15.37 19.65 23.98
CA LYS A 231 -16.19 20.43 24.92
C LYS A 231 -16.97 19.53 25.88
N LYS A 232 -17.11 18.23 25.57
CA LYS A 232 -17.70 17.25 26.47
C LYS A 232 -16.59 16.63 27.30
N SER A 233 -16.56 17.03 28.57
CA SER A 233 -15.88 16.28 29.62
C SER A 233 -16.16 14.78 29.48
N LEU A 234 -15.15 13.95 29.68
CA LEU A 234 -15.36 12.50 29.80
C LEU A 234 -16.44 12.22 30.84
N GLU A 235 -17.48 11.52 30.42
CA GLU A 235 -18.53 11.07 31.31
C GLU A 235 -18.11 9.76 31.98
N TRP A 236 -18.72 9.46 33.12
CA TRP A 236 -18.50 8.19 33.82
C TRP A 236 -18.88 7.02 32.89
N GLY A 237 -17.91 6.15 32.59
CA GLY A 237 -18.07 5.02 31.67
C GLY A 237 -17.41 5.19 30.28
N ASP A 238 -16.95 6.39 29.92
CA ASP A 238 -16.22 6.60 28.66
C ASP A 238 -14.83 5.94 28.68
N LYS A 239 -14.50 5.18 27.64
CA LYS A 239 -13.17 4.58 27.47
C LYS A 239 -12.18 5.63 26.97
N TRP A 240 -11.38 6.16 27.88
CA TRP A 240 -10.39 7.22 27.61
C TRP A 240 -9.46 6.92 26.42
N LYS A 241 -9.03 5.66 26.31
CA LYS A 241 -8.20 5.15 25.21
C LYS A 241 -8.84 5.37 23.83
N ASN A 242 -10.14 5.14 23.70
CA ASN A 242 -10.83 5.29 22.42
C ASN A 242 -10.87 6.75 21.98
N ARG A 243 -11.07 7.67 22.93
CA ARG A 243 -11.08 9.12 22.66
C ARG A 243 -9.74 9.61 22.13
N ILE A 244 -8.63 9.17 22.73
CA ILE A 244 -7.30 9.51 22.23
C ILE A 244 -7.13 8.98 20.81
N LEU A 245 -7.47 7.71 20.56
CA LEU A 245 -7.37 7.12 19.22
C LEU A 245 -8.26 7.82 18.18
N GLU A 246 -9.43 8.31 18.57
CA GLU A 246 -10.31 9.10 17.71
C GLU A 246 -9.75 10.50 17.45
N GLY A 247 -9.24 11.17 18.50
CA GLY A 247 -8.61 12.48 18.39
C GLY A 247 -7.40 12.44 17.45
N THR A 248 -6.53 11.44 17.60
CA THR A 248 -5.36 11.27 16.72
C THR A 248 -5.71 10.85 15.29
N LYS A 249 -6.94 10.42 15.01
CA LYS A 249 -7.40 10.17 13.63
C LYS A 249 -7.88 11.45 12.94
N LYS A 250 -8.33 12.43 13.70
CA LYS A 250 -8.91 13.69 13.19
C LYS A 250 -7.90 14.84 13.16
N ALA A 251 -6.81 14.74 13.93
CA ALA A 251 -5.78 15.76 14.05
C ALA A 251 -4.41 15.27 13.55
N GLU A 252 -3.59 16.19 13.00
CA GLU A 252 -2.22 15.88 12.59
C GLU A 252 -1.30 15.57 13.79
N PHE A 253 -1.44 16.36 14.86
CA PHE A 253 -0.69 16.18 16.10
C PHE A 253 -1.59 15.91 17.30
N ALA A 254 -1.02 15.39 18.37
CA ALA A 254 -1.66 15.34 19.68
C ALA A 254 -0.75 15.91 20.76
N ILE A 255 -1.26 16.86 21.53
CA ILE A 255 -0.66 17.30 22.78
C ILE A 255 -1.31 16.52 23.92
N ILE A 256 -0.50 15.91 24.78
CA ILE A 256 -0.99 15.12 25.91
C ILE A 256 -0.47 15.73 27.21
N VAL A 257 -1.38 16.23 28.04
CA VAL A 257 -1.06 16.73 29.38
C VAL A 257 -1.01 15.54 30.35
N ILE A 258 0.18 15.26 30.85
CA ILE A 258 0.49 14.22 31.84
C ILE A 258 0.66 14.91 33.19
N SER A 259 -0.35 14.77 34.03
CA SER A 259 -0.44 15.30 35.40
C SER A 259 -0.68 14.16 36.39
N ASP A 260 -0.80 14.49 37.68
CA ASP A 260 -1.20 13.49 38.68
C ASP A 260 -2.61 12.94 38.37
N ASN A 261 -3.53 13.81 37.93
CA ASN A 261 -4.89 13.44 37.48
C ASN A 261 -4.89 12.54 36.23
N PHE A 262 -3.76 12.44 35.52
CA PHE A 262 -3.60 11.50 34.42
C PHE A 262 -3.35 10.06 34.90
N PHE A 263 -2.74 9.88 36.08
CA PHE A 263 -2.31 8.58 36.61
C PHE A 263 -3.43 7.69 37.13
N ASP A 264 -4.59 8.27 37.43
CA ASP A 264 -5.79 7.57 37.93
C ASP A 264 -6.62 6.93 36.81
N ARG A 265 -6.06 6.83 35.60
CA ARG A 265 -6.75 6.36 34.39
C ARG A 265 -6.41 4.92 34.06
N GLU A 266 -7.34 4.25 33.37
CA GLU A 266 -7.16 2.89 32.83
C GLU A 266 -6.17 2.86 31.64
N TRP A 267 -4.89 3.09 31.90
CA TRP A 267 -3.80 2.79 30.97
C TRP A 267 -2.76 1.92 31.66
N THR A 268 -2.49 0.76 31.07
CA THR A 268 -1.27 0.04 31.43
C THR A 268 -0.05 0.79 30.88
N GLU A 269 1.07 0.77 31.59
CA GLU A 269 2.33 1.38 31.13
C GLU A 269 2.67 0.92 29.71
N LYS A 270 2.50 -0.37 29.44
CA LYS A 270 2.74 -1.00 28.14
C LYS A 270 1.91 -0.34 27.04
N GLU A 271 0.63 -0.11 27.27
CA GLU A 271 -0.24 0.52 26.27
C GLU A 271 0.16 1.97 25.98
N LEU A 272 0.48 2.74 27.03
CA LEU A 272 0.86 4.15 26.87
C LEU A 272 2.19 4.25 26.12
N ASN A 273 3.17 3.43 26.50
CA ASN A 273 4.46 3.36 25.83
C ASN A 273 4.33 2.89 24.37
N GLU A 274 3.51 1.85 24.10
CA GLU A 274 3.24 1.42 22.72
C GLU A 274 2.56 2.50 21.90
N PHE A 275 1.61 3.24 22.49
CA PHE A 275 0.91 4.32 21.82
C PHE A 275 1.87 5.47 21.45
N LEU A 276 2.67 5.94 22.41
CA LEU A 276 3.66 6.99 22.20
C LEU A 276 4.73 6.58 21.18
N ASN A 277 5.23 5.34 21.27
CA ASN A 277 6.25 4.85 20.35
C ASN A 277 5.72 4.59 18.94
N ARG A 278 4.52 4.01 18.78
CA ARG A 278 3.94 3.71 17.46
C ARG A 278 3.73 4.97 16.64
N GLN A 279 3.27 6.06 17.27
CA GLN A 279 3.03 7.33 16.60
C GLN A 279 4.30 8.15 16.37
N ASN A 280 5.42 7.76 17.00
CA ASN A 280 6.74 8.37 16.81
C ASN A 280 7.69 7.53 15.92
N ARG A 281 7.20 6.47 15.26
CA ARG A 281 8.01 5.64 14.34
C ARG A 281 8.44 6.43 13.10
N ASN A 282 9.61 6.11 12.56
CA ASN A 282 10.23 6.74 11.39
C ASN A 282 10.53 8.25 11.55
N GLY A 283 10.70 8.74 12.78
CA GLY A 283 11.11 10.11 13.07
C GLY A 283 9.99 11.16 12.97
N GLN A 284 8.75 10.76 12.69
CA GLN A 284 7.58 11.64 12.69
C GLN A 284 7.10 11.82 14.12
N LYS A 285 7.30 12.99 14.72
CA LYS A 285 6.90 13.29 16.10
C LYS A 285 5.44 13.74 16.15
N LEU A 286 4.49 12.81 16.17
CA LEU A 286 3.05 13.14 16.13
C LEU A 286 2.45 13.41 17.52
N ILE A 287 3.06 12.85 18.58
CA ILE A 287 2.61 13.06 19.97
C ILE A 287 3.62 13.92 20.73
N LEU A 288 3.10 14.96 21.38
CA LEU A 288 3.84 15.98 22.10
C LEU A 288 3.41 15.99 23.58
N PRO A 289 4.08 15.21 24.45
CA PRO A 289 3.74 15.15 25.85
C PRO A 289 4.16 16.42 26.59
N ILE A 290 3.27 16.89 27.49
CA ILE A 290 3.52 17.97 28.44
C ILE A 290 3.36 17.38 29.84
N VAL A 291 4.39 17.48 30.65
CA VAL A 291 4.36 17.14 32.07
C VAL A 291 3.83 18.36 32.83
N HIS A 292 2.77 18.18 33.62
CA HIS A 292 2.13 19.26 34.38
C HIS A 292 1.96 18.89 35.85
N ASN A 293 2.52 19.74 36.72
CA ASN A 293 2.41 19.64 38.19
C ASN A 293 2.83 18.28 38.80
N ILE A 294 3.70 17.53 38.12
CA ILE A 294 4.37 16.33 38.63
C ILE A 294 5.88 16.46 38.42
N THR A 295 6.68 15.61 39.06
CA THR A 295 8.12 15.53 38.78
C THR A 295 8.44 14.42 37.78
N ASN A 296 9.60 14.51 37.13
CA ASN A 296 10.11 13.40 36.30
C ASN A 296 10.28 12.11 37.11
N GLU A 297 10.54 12.19 38.42
CA GLU A 297 10.59 11.00 39.29
C GLU A 297 9.21 10.38 39.47
N ASP A 298 8.16 11.18 39.65
CA ASP A 298 6.78 10.67 39.77
C ASP A 298 6.35 9.98 38.47
N LEU A 299 6.66 10.61 37.33
CA LEU A 299 6.44 10.00 36.01
C LEU A 299 7.22 8.70 35.85
N ARG A 300 8.48 8.67 36.26
CA ARG A 300 9.33 7.46 36.16
C ARG A 300 8.89 6.35 37.12
N LYS A 301 8.35 6.69 38.29
CA LYS A 301 7.79 5.70 39.23
C LYS A 301 6.53 5.06 38.69
N LYS A 302 5.66 5.83 38.04
CA LYS A 302 4.39 5.33 37.50
C LYS A 302 4.56 4.67 36.12
N TYR A 303 5.34 5.29 35.25
CA TYR A 303 5.56 4.89 33.86
C TYR A 303 7.04 5.03 33.45
N PRO A 304 7.93 4.15 33.94
CA PRO A 304 9.37 4.18 33.65
C PRO A 304 9.72 4.38 32.18
N SER A 305 9.05 3.64 31.28
CA SER A 305 9.30 3.70 29.83
C SER A 305 8.83 5.00 29.18
N VAL A 306 7.82 5.66 29.75
CA VAL A 306 7.32 6.95 29.26
C VAL A 306 8.22 8.10 29.69
N ALA A 307 8.87 8.00 30.85
CA ALA A 307 9.83 8.98 31.33
C ALA A 307 11.11 9.07 30.46
N GLU A 308 11.37 8.08 29.60
CA GLU A 308 12.46 8.13 28.61
C GLU A 308 12.11 8.98 27.38
N ILE A 309 10.83 9.35 27.21
CA ILE A 309 10.36 10.17 26.10
C ILE A 309 10.51 11.65 26.46
N GLN A 310 11.07 12.43 25.53
CA GLN A 310 11.22 13.87 25.72
C GLN A 310 9.85 14.55 25.79
N ALA A 311 9.53 15.13 26.95
CA ALA A 311 8.34 15.92 27.21
C ALA A 311 8.69 17.37 27.56
N LEU A 312 7.77 18.30 27.32
CA LEU A 312 7.87 19.67 27.85
C LEU A 312 7.39 19.68 29.29
N ASP A 313 8.13 20.32 30.19
CA ASP A 313 7.67 20.56 31.55
C ASP A 313 6.97 21.92 31.60
N SER A 314 5.68 21.93 31.94
CA SER A 314 4.89 23.16 32.00
C SER A 314 5.39 24.16 33.04
N LYS A 315 6.26 23.75 33.98
CA LYS A 315 6.89 24.68 34.94
C LYS A 315 7.95 25.56 34.27
N ASN A 316 8.52 25.11 33.16
CA ASN A 316 9.63 25.78 32.47
C ASN A 316 9.17 26.61 31.26
N TYR A 317 7.90 26.53 30.88
CA TYR A 317 7.35 27.20 29.70
C TYR A 317 5.96 27.74 30.00
N THR A 318 5.71 28.97 29.54
CA THR A 318 4.36 29.55 29.50
C THR A 318 3.51 28.90 28.40
N CYS A 319 2.19 29.02 28.50
CA CYS A 319 1.25 28.52 27.48
C CYS A 319 1.52 29.13 26.09
N ASP A 320 1.91 30.41 26.03
CA ASP A 320 2.28 31.07 24.78
C ASP A 320 3.58 30.48 24.18
N GLU A 321 4.59 30.19 25.00
CA GLU A 321 5.83 29.55 24.53
C GLU A 321 5.58 28.13 24.04
N ILE A 322 4.75 27.35 24.74
CA ILE A 322 4.33 26.01 24.32
C ILE A 322 3.61 26.09 22.97
N ALA A 323 2.68 27.05 22.81
CA ALA A 323 1.94 27.26 21.57
C ALA A 323 2.88 27.63 20.40
N LEU A 324 3.89 28.48 20.63
CA LEU A 324 4.91 28.84 19.64
C LEU A 324 5.79 27.64 19.25
N LEU A 325 6.21 26.83 20.22
CA LEU A 325 6.96 25.60 19.97
C LEU A 325 6.15 24.62 19.12
N PHE A 326 4.87 24.47 19.42
CA PHE A 326 3.95 23.67 18.61
C PHE A 326 3.80 24.23 17.20
N ALA A 327 3.54 25.54 17.04
CA ALA A 327 3.39 26.17 15.73
C ALA A 327 4.63 25.96 14.85
N ARG A 328 5.84 26.07 15.43
CA ARG A 328 7.08 25.77 14.73
C ARG A 328 7.14 24.32 14.25
N GLN A 329 6.68 23.38 15.05
CA GLN A 329 6.64 21.96 14.69
C GLN A 329 5.62 21.68 13.57
N LEU A 330 4.44 22.30 13.64
CA LEU A 330 3.41 22.24 12.59
C LEU A 330 3.92 22.78 11.25
N ILE A 331 4.56 23.96 11.25
CA ILE A 331 5.15 24.55 10.03
C ILE A 331 6.22 23.64 9.42
N ARG A 332 7.09 23.03 10.25
CA ARG A 332 8.10 22.08 9.77
C ARG A 332 7.48 20.85 9.11
N ARG A 333 6.34 20.41 9.62
CA ARG A 333 5.60 19.27 9.06
C ARG A 333 4.99 19.62 7.71
N LEU A 334 4.32 20.76 7.59
CA LEU A 334 3.74 21.21 6.32
C LEU A 334 4.80 21.38 5.23
N LYS A 335 5.97 21.96 5.56
CA LYS A 335 7.08 22.13 4.60
C LYS A 335 7.78 20.83 4.17
N ALA A 336 7.58 19.72 4.89
CA ALA A 336 8.17 18.43 4.53
C ALA A 336 7.24 17.61 3.62
N GLU A 337 6.02 18.09 3.38
CA GLU A 337 5.02 17.48 2.51
C GLU A 337 4.91 18.16 1.14
N ASP A 338 5.47 19.37 1.02
CA ASP A 338 5.79 20.07 -0.24
C ASP A 338 7.17 19.62 -0.77
#